data_AF-A0A497FX88-F1
#
_entry.id   AF-A0A497FX88-F1
#
_cell.length_a   1.000
_cell.length_b   1.000
_cell.length_c   1.000
_cell.angle_alpha   90.00
_cell.angle_beta   90.00
_cell.angle_gamma   90.00
#
_symmetry.space_group_name_H-M   'P 1'
#
loop_
_entity.id
_entity.type
_entity.pdbx_description
1 polymer ?
#
loop_
_entity_poly.entity_id
_entity_poly.type
_entity_poly.pdbx_seq_one_letter_code
_entity_poly.pdbx_strand_id
1 'polypeptide(L)' 'MPIIDLLLFILLVLIGIIILVFIVKLVIILLPAIIVAAIVYLLTHSLFWTGIAFLVISVIAIAKKL' A
#
# COMPACT_ATOMS: atom_id res chain seq x y z
N MET A 1 -0.77 -9.60 -38.86
CA MET A 1 -1.13 -8.74 -37.71
C MET A 1 -1.34 -9.44 -36.36
N PRO A 2 -1.29 -10.79 -36.17
CA PRO A 2 -1.54 -11.37 -34.83
C PRO A 2 -0.38 -11.24 -33.83
N ILE A 3 0.86 -11.05 -34.32
CA ILE A 3 2.06 -10.94 -33.48
C ILE A 3 2.14 -9.59 -32.74
N ILE A 4 1.67 -8.50 -33.35
CA ILE A 4 1.66 -7.17 -32.74
C ILE A 4 0.62 -7.13 -31.61
N ASP A 5 -0.56 -7.69 -31.86
CA ASP A 5 -1.63 -7.80 -30.86
C ASP A 5 -1.18 -8.65 -29.66
N LEU A 6 -0.47 -9.76 -29.91
CA LEU A 6 0.12 -10.59 -28.86
C LEU A 6 1.18 -9.84 -28.05
N LEU A 7 2.05 -9.06 -28.70
CA LEU A 7 3.07 -8.24 -28.04
C LEU A 7 2.45 -7.16 -27.15
N LEU A 8 1.42 -6.45 -27.65
CA LEU A 8 0.69 -5.45 -26.88
C LEU A 8 -0.04 -6.06 -25.69
N PHE A 9 -0.65 -7.24 -25.87
CA PHE A 9 -1.30 -7.98 -24.78
C PHE A 9 -0.30 -8.36 -23.69
N ILE A 10 0.85 -8.93 -24.06
CA ILE A 10 1.91 -9.30 -23.11
C ILE A 10 2.41 -8.06 -22.35
N LEU A 11 2.61 -6.94 -23.04
CA LEU A 11 3.03 -5.68 -22.42
C LEU A 11 2.00 -5.18 -21.40
N LEU A 12 0.71 -5.19 -21.75
CA LEU A 12 -0.37 -4.79 -20.84
C LEU A 12 -0.42 -5.67 -19.60
N VAL A 13 -0.32 -6.99 -19.78
CA VAL A 13 -0.30 -7.96 -18.67
C VAL A 13 0.90 -7.69 -17.75
N LEU A 14 2.07 -7.41 -18.31
CA LEU A 14 3.27 -7.11 -17.54
C LEU A 14 3.09 -5.84 -16.69
N ILE A 15 2.53 -4.78 -17.29
CA ILE A 15 2.21 -3.53 -16.58
C ILE A 15 1.23 -3.80 -15.43
N GLY A 16 0.18 -4.59 -15.68
CA GLY A 16 -0.80 -4.97 -14.66
C GLY A 16 -0.14 -5.71 -13.49
N ILE A 17 0.74 -6.66 -13.78
CA ILE A 17 1.49 -7.40 -12.75
C ILE A 17 2.38 -6.45 -11.94
N ILE A 18 3.11 -5.54 -12.60
CA ILE A 18 3.97 -4.57 -11.91
C ILE A 18 3.17 -3.69 -10.94
N ILE A 19 2.01 -3.18 -11.38
CA ILE A 19 1.13 -2.37 -10.55
C ILE A 19 0.62 -3.17 -9.35
N LEU A 20 0.16 -4.41 -9.57
CA LEU A 20 -0.31 -5.27 -8.48
C LEU A 20 0.78 -5.55 -7.45
N VAL A 21 1.99 -5.89 -7.90
CA VAL A 21 3.14 -6.12 -7.01
C VAL A 21 3.45 -4.85 -6.21
N PHE A 22 3.38 -3.68 -6.83
CA PHE A 22 3.60 -2.40 -6.15
C PHE A 22 2.56 -2.14 -5.05
N ILE A 23 1.27 -2.39 -5.34
CA ILE A 23 0.18 -2.25 -4.36
C ILE A 23 0.35 -3.22 -3.19
N VAL A 24 0.60 -4.50 -3.46
CA VAL A 24 0.81 -5.51 -2.40
C VAL A 24 1.99 -5.12 -1.51
N LYS A 25 3.09 -4.66 -2.12
CA LYS A 25 4.25 -4.18 -1.37
C LYS A 25 3.91 -2.97 -0.50
N LEU A 26 3.09 -2.05 -1.00
CA LEU A 26 2.62 -0.88 -0.25
C LEU A 26 1.81 -1.33 0.98
N VAL A 27 0.86 -2.25 0.83
CA VAL A 27 0.05 -2.76 1.94
C VAL A 27 0.93 -3.39 3.03
N ILE A 28 1.94 -4.16 2.65
CA ILE A 28 2.90 -4.76 3.61
C ILE A 28 3.72 -3.68 4.34
N ILE A 29 4.00 -2.54 3.70
CA ILE A 29 4.71 -1.42 4.33
C ILE A 29 3.83 -0.69 5.34
N LEU A 30 2.53 -0.58 5.06
CA LEU A 30 1.57 0.09 5.94
C LEU A 30 1.06 -0.80 7.07
N LEU A 31 1.30 -2.11 7.05
CA LEU A 31 0.97 -3.03 8.14
C LEU A 31 1.30 -2.50 9.55
N PRO A 32 2.53 -2.01 9.85
CA PRO A 32 2.83 -1.41 11.14
C PRO A 32 1.96 -0.19 11.46
N ALA A 33 1.65 0.66 10.48
CA ALA A 33 0.78 1.81 10.69
C ALA A 33 -0.65 1.40 11.02
N ILE A 34 -1.17 0.35 10.37
CA ILE A 34 -2.48 -0.23 10.67
C ILE A 34 -2.50 -0.77 12.11
N ILE A 35 -1.45 -1.50 12.53
CA ILE A 35 -1.36 -2.04 13.89
C ILE A 35 -1.39 -0.90 14.92
N VAL A 36 -0.59 0.15 14.74
CA VAL A 36 -0.57 1.29 15.67
C VAL A 36 -1.92 2.01 15.69
N ALA A 37 -2.55 2.22 14.53
CA ALA A 37 -3.87 2.84 14.44
C ALA A 37 -4.92 2.02 15.20
N ALA A 38 -4.93 0.69 15.03
CA ALA A 38 -5.82 -0.19 15.77
C ALA A 38 -5.62 -0.08 17.29
N ILE A 39 -4.37 -0.04 17.76
CA ILE A 39 -4.05 0.15 19.18
C ILE A 39 -4.58 1.50 19.68
N VAL A 40 -4.34 2.59 18.95
CA VAL A 40 -4.81 3.93 19.35
C VAL A 40 -6.34 3.98 19.40
N TYR A 41 -7.02 3.35 18.44
CA TYR A 41 -8.48 3.27 18.46
C TYR A 41 -8.99 2.51 19.68
N LEU A 42 -8.41 1.35 19.99
CA LEU A 42 -8.82 0.55 21.14
C LEU A 42 -8.64 1.30 22.47
N LEU A 43 -7.61 2.15 22.57
CA LEU A 43 -7.34 2.93 23.78
C LEU A 43 -8.19 4.20 23.88
N THR A 44 -8.38 4.92 22.77
CA THR A 44 -9.00 6.25 22.78
C THR A 44 -10.45 6.25 22.33
N HIS A 45 -10.90 5.20 21.64
CA HIS A 45 -12.19 5.11 20.92
C HIS A 45 -12.44 6.29 19.96
N SER A 46 -11.39 7.05 19.60
CA SER A 46 -11.49 8.26 18.79
C SER A 46 -10.95 8.02 17.39
N LEU A 47 -11.81 8.19 16.38
CA LEU A 47 -11.44 8.07 14.97
C LEU A 47 -10.45 9.16 14.54
N PHE A 48 -10.53 10.36 15.14
CA PHE A 48 -9.63 11.46 14.81
C PHE A 48 -8.18 11.16 15.21
N TRP A 49 -7.95 10.73 16.44
CA TRP A 49 -6.62 10.36 16.93
C TRP A 49 -6.07 9.10 16.25
N THR A 50 -6.95 8.15 15.93
CA THR A 50 -6.61 6.96 15.14
C THR A 50 -6.09 7.33 13.75
N GLY A 51 -6.77 8.25 13.07
CA GLY A 51 -6.33 8.75 11.75
C GLY A 51 -4.99 9.46 11.83
N ILE A 52 -4.78 10.32 12.83
CA ILE A 52 -3.48 10.99 13.04
C ILE A 52 -2.38 9.96 13.27
N ALA A 53 -2.59 8.98 14.14
CA ALA A 53 -1.62 7.93 14.42
C ALA A 53 -1.28 7.11 13.16
N PHE A 54 -2.29 6.70 12.40
CA PHE A 54 -2.09 6.01 11.12
C PHE A 54 -1.24 6.83 10.15
N LEU A 55 -1.55 8.11 9.96
CA LEU A 55 -0.83 8.97 9.02
C LEU A 55 0.62 9.19 9.44
N VAL A 56 0.86 9.53 10.70
CA VAL A 56 2.22 9.75 11.23
C VAL A 56 3.07 8.49 11.08
N ILE A 57 2.55 7.33 11.48
CA ILE A 57 3.28 6.07 11.38
C ILE A 57 3.43 5.61 9.93
N SER A 58 2.46 5.87 9.05
CA SER A 58 2.57 5.57 7.62
C SER A 58 3.71 6.35 6.96
N VAL A 59 3.82 7.65 7.26
CA VAL A 59 4.93 8.48 6.78
C VAL A 59 6.27 7.95 7.29
N ILE A 60 6.37 7.61 8.57
CA ILE A 60 7.61 7.06 9.15
C ILE A 60 7.96 5.70 8.53
N ALA A 61 6.97 4.81 8.35
CA ALA A 61 7.18 3.48 7.79
C ALA A 61 7.65 3.52 6.34
N ILE A 62 7.10 4.45 5.54
CA ILE A 62 7.54 4.71 4.18
C ILE A 62 8.95 5.32 4.18
N ALA A 63 9.19 6.36 5.00
CA ALA A 63 10.46 7.06 5.06
C ALA A 63 11.63 6.17 5.55
N LYS A 64 11.38 5.20 6.43
CA LYS A 64 12.41 4.27 6.93
C LYS A 64 12.75 3.14 5.95
N LYS A 65 11.88 2.88 4.97
CA LYS A 65 12.03 1.77 4.02
C LYS A 65 12.44 2.23 2.62
N LEU A 66 12.31 3.52 2.32
CA LEU A 66 13.03 4.23 1.26
C LEU A 66 14.50 4.36 1.63
#